data_AF-A0A7K3M3J0-F1
#
_entry.id   AF-A0A7K3M3J0-F1
#
_cell.length_a   1.000
_cell.length_b   1.000
_cell.length_c   1.000
_cell.angle_alpha   90.00
_cell.angle_beta   90.00
_cell.angle_gamma   90.00
#
_symmetry.space_group_name_H-M   'P 1'
#
loop_
_entity.id
_entity.type
_entity.pdbx_description
1 polymer ?
#
loop_
_entity_poly.entity_id
_entity_poly.type
_entity_poly.pdbx_seq_one_letter_code
_entity_poly.pdbx_strand_id
1 'polypeptide(L)' 'MAGQSQANAREAVYAAIVDVTKSAEQYEGPMKSQMIRDAAHAYRAIAGGPQPGTSVVDTSK' A
#
# COMPACT_ATOMS: atom_id res chain seq x y z
N MET A 1 -15.19 -10.43 -18.37
CA MET A 1 -15.28 -9.11 -17.70
C MET A 1 -14.65 -9.07 -16.29
N ALA A 2 -13.80 -10.03 -15.89
CA ALA A 2 -13.18 -10.04 -14.55
C ALA A 2 -11.92 -9.13 -14.43
N GLY A 3 -11.30 -8.76 -15.55
CA GLY A 3 -10.10 -7.91 -15.55
C GLY A 3 -10.36 -6.42 -15.30
N GLN A 4 -11.53 -5.91 -15.72
CA GLN A 4 -11.91 -4.50 -15.50
C GLN A 4 -12.23 -4.21 -14.03
N SER A 5 -12.89 -5.13 -13.31
CA SER A 5 -13.22 -4.91 -11.90
C SER A 5 -11.98 -4.90 -11.00
N GLN A 6 -10.99 -5.74 -11.29
CA GLN A 6 -9.74 -5.76 -10.52
C GLN A 6 -8.86 -4.53 -10.79
N ALA A 7 -8.80 -4.06 -12.04
CA ALA A 7 -8.09 -2.82 -12.37
C ALA A 7 -8.73 -1.61 -11.65
N ASN A 8 -10.05 -1.49 -11.71
CA ASN A 8 -10.79 -0.42 -11.03
C ASN A 8 -10.65 -0.50 -9.50
N ALA A 9 -10.63 -1.71 -8.93
CA ALA A 9 -10.41 -1.89 -7.51
C ALA A 9 -9.00 -1.42 -7.11
N ARG A 10 -7.96 -1.79 -7.87
CA ARG A 10 -6.58 -1.34 -7.59
C ARG A 10 -6.45 0.18 -7.67
N GLU A 11 -7.04 0.79 -8.70
CA GLU A 11 -7.05 2.24 -8.87
C GLU A 11 -7.72 2.96 -7.69
N ALA A 12 -8.89 2.46 -7.23
CA ALA A 12 -9.58 3.00 -6.07
C ALA A 12 -8.73 2.93 -4.79
N VAL A 13 -8.00 1.82 -4.58
CA VAL A 13 -7.14 1.72 -3.40
C VAL A 13 -5.90 2.62 -3.51
N TYR A 14 -5.32 2.80 -4.70
CA TYR A 14 -4.25 3.77 -4.90
C TYR A 14 -4.70 5.20 -4.60
N ALA A 15 -5.89 5.59 -5.06
CA ALA A 15 -6.47 6.90 -4.76
C ALA A 15 -6.65 7.10 -3.25
N ALA A 16 -7.18 6.10 -2.54
CA ALA A 16 -7.34 6.15 -1.09
C ALA A 16 -6.00 6.29 -0.35
N ILE A 17 -4.95 5.59 -0.79
CA ILE A 17 -3.59 5.72 -0.21
C ILE A 17 -3.08 7.16 -0.36
N VAL A 18 -3.26 7.75 -1.54
CA VAL A 18 -2.87 9.14 -1.80
C VAL A 18 -3.63 10.09 -0.87
N ASP A 19 -4.93 9.92 -0.71
CA ASP A 19 -5.74 10.76 0.18
C ASP A 19 -5.34 10.64 1.65
N VAL A 20 -4.97 9.44 2.10
CA VAL A 20 -4.42 9.23 3.46
C VAL A 20 -3.09 9.96 3.61
N THR A 21 -2.19 9.89 2.62
CA THR A 21 -0.90 10.60 2.69
C THR A 21 -1.06 12.12 2.72
N LYS A 22 -2.01 12.68 1.95
CA LYS A 22 -2.35 14.10 2.01
C LYS A 22 -2.97 14.48 3.36
N SER A 23 -3.89 13.66 3.87
CA SER A 23 -4.51 13.89 5.17
C SER A 23 -3.48 13.85 6.31
N ALA A 24 -2.44 13.02 6.19
CA ALA A 24 -1.35 12.95 7.15
C ALA A 24 -0.56 14.27 7.29
N GLU A 25 -0.63 15.17 6.30
CA GLU A 25 0.00 16.50 6.38
C GLU A 25 -0.66 17.40 7.43
N GLN A 26 -1.92 17.13 7.81
CA GLN A 26 -2.64 17.86 8.86
C GLN A 26 -2.21 17.44 10.28
N TYR A 27 -1.43 16.37 10.39
CA TYR A 27 -0.94 15.83 11.66
C TYR A 27 0.57 16.06 11.77
N GLU A 28 1.08 16.02 13.00
CA GLU A 28 2.51 16.12 13.26
C GLU A 28 3.03 14.94 14.08
N GLY A 29 4.35 14.82 14.16
CA GLY A 29 5.03 13.90 15.06
C GLY A 29 4.71 12.41 14.79
N PRO A 30 4.51 11.61 15.86
CA PRO A 30 4.32 10.16 15.73
C PRO A 30 3.11 9.76 14.90
N MET A 31 2.02 10.53 14.96
CA MET A 31 0.78 10.24 14.24
C MET A 31 0.99 10.32 12.72
N LYS A 32 1.59 11.41 12.23
CA LYS A 32 1.96 11.55 10.82
C LYS A 32 2.85 10.39 10.35
N SER A 33 3.84 10.05 11.16
CA SER A 33 4.78 8.97 10.86
C SER A 33 4.08 7.61 10.78
N GLN A 34 3.09 7.35 11.62
CA GLN A 34 2.29 6.13 11.59
C GLN A 34 1.42 6.06 10.33
N MET A 35 0.68 7.13 10.02
CA MET A 35 -0.17 7.19 8.83
C MET A 35 0.63 6.96 7.53
N ILE A 36 1.81 7.56 7.41
CA ILE A 36 2.70 7.38 6.25
C ILE A 36 3.18 5.92 6.15
N ARG A 37 3.54 5.28 7.27
CA ARG A 37 3.96 3.87 7.29
C ARG A 37 2.83 2.95 6.87
N ASP A 38 1.64 3.14 7.43
CA ASP A 38 0.47 2.31 7.12
C ASP A 38 0.07 2.44 5.64
N ALA A 39 0.12 3.66 5.09
CA ALA A 39 -0.08 3.93 3.66
C ALA A 39 0.97 3.20 2.78
N ALA A 40 2.23 3.20 3.19
CA ALA A 40 3.30 2.48 2.48
C ALA A 40 3.13 0.96 2.55
N HIS A 41 2.66 0.42 3.68
CA HIS A 41 2.33 -1.01 3.81
C HIS A 41 1.17 -1.40 2.91
N ALA A 42 0.09 -0.61 2.89
CA ALA A 42 -1.04 -0.82 2.00
C ALA A 42 -0.62 -0.81 0.52
N TYR A 43 0.20 0.16 0.11
CA TYR A 43 0.76 0.22 -1.25
C TYR A 43 1.51 -1.07 -1.62
N ARG A 44 2.40 -1.55 -0.74
CA ARG A 44 3.18 -2.78 -0.97
C ARG A 44 2.29 -4.02 -1.07
N ALA A 45 1.26 -4.12 -0.24
CA ALA A 45 0.29 -5.23 -0.26
C ALA A 45 -0.43 -5.32 -1.60
N ILE A 46 -0.75 -4.18 -2.22
CA ILE A 46 -1.48 -4.13 -3.50
C ILE A 46 -0.55 -4.29 -4.69
N ALA A 47 0.66 -3.70 -4.62
CA ALA A 47 1.67 -3.79 -5.67
C ALA A 47 2.25 -5.21 -5.82
N GLY A 48 2.02 -6.10 -4.85
CA GLY A 48 2.49 -7.50 -4.91
C GLY A 48 3.99 -7.63 -4.61
N GLY A 49 4.60 -6.65 -3.95
CA GLY A 49 5.99 -6.72 -3.53
C GLY A 49 6.20 -7.62 -2.31
N PRO A 50 7.44 -8.06 -2.05
CA PRO A 50 7.75 -8.87 -0.86
C PRO A 50 7.36 -8.12 0.41
N GLN A 51 6.58 -8.77 1.26
CA GLN A 51 6.14 -8.21 2.53
C GLN A 51 7.29 -8.33 3.56
N PRO A 52 7.46 -7.36 4.47
CA PRO A 52 8.41 -7.50 5.55
C PRO A 52 8.10 -8.77 6.37
N GLY A 53 9.08 -9.67 6.48
CA GLY A 53 8.92 -10.95 7.18
C GLY A 53 8.46 -12.14 6.31
N THR A 54 8.16 -11.95 5.03
CA THR A 54 8.01 -13.10 4.12
C THR A 54 9.39 -13.63 3.74
N SER A 55 9.66 -14.92 4.00
CA SER A 55 10.82 -15.58 3.42
C SER A 55 10.64 -15.59 1.91
N VAL A 56 11.45 -14.82 1.20
CA VAL A 56 11.64 -15.04 -0.23
C VAL A 56 12.45 -16.33 -0.32
N VAL A 57 11.76 -17.48 -0.27
CA VAL A 57 12.41 -18.75 -0.62
C VAL A 57 12.62 -18.68 -2.11
N ASP A 58 13.84 -18.37 -2.51
CA ASP A 58 14.26 -18.48 -3.89
C ASP A 58 14.26 -19.97 -4.25
N THR A 59 13.21 -20.43 -4.94
CA THR A 59 13.10 -21.80 -5.43
C THR A 59 13.81 -21.99 -6.78
N SER A 60 14.68 -21.06 -7.19
CA SER A 60 15.57 -21.26 -8.32
C SER A 60 16.59 -22.33 -7.97
N LYS A 61 16.41 -23.50 -8.59
CA LYS A 61 17.36 -24.62 -8.60
C LYS A 61 18.74 -24.24 -9.12
#